data_AF-A0A7Y3MBX2-F1
#
_entry.id   AF-A0A7Y3MBX2-F1
#
_cell.length_a   1.000
_cell.length_b   1.000
_cell.length_c   1.000
_cell.angle_alpha   90.00
_cell.angle_beta   90.00
_cell.angle_gamma   90.00
#
_symmetry.space_group_name_H-M   'P 1'
#
loop_
_entity.id
_entity.type
_entity.pdbx_description
1 polymer ?
#
loop_
_entity_poly.entity_id
_entity_poly.type
_entity_poly.pdbx_seq_one_letter_code
_entity_poly.pdbx_strand_id
1 'polypeptide(L)'
;EYKEATFVNSDTSVTLSNLGHNSDFKLQTISEVGKMSKRYYNVVNPDDVVEKYGADTFRLYEMFLGPIEQSKPWDTNSIEGVSKFVRKFWGLFFKEDTFDISDNEPNKGELKILHQAIQKVADDIEKFSFNTAISAMMICVNELRKLKCNKRNILSELVIVISPFAPFMAEELWRLLGNNESVHKQKYPAFNPDYLVEDEVSYPICVNGKKRMLKSFPTDTAKDVMEKMVLEMPELSKWTEGKNILKVIVVPNRMINIVVK
;
A
#
# COMPACT_ATOMS: atom_id res chain seq x y z
N GLU A 1 44.46 5.77 -6.81
CA GLU A 1 43.45 5.54 -7.88
C GLU A 1 43.15 6.79 -8.69
N TYR A 2 42.87 7.94 -8.07
CA TYR A 2 42.44 9.16 -8.80
C TYR A 2 43.55 10.18 -9.09
N LYS A 3 44.83 9.77 -9.11
CA LYS A 3 45.98 10.71 -9.17
C LYS A 3 45.98 11.60 -10.42
N GLU A 4 45.40 11.12 -11.52
CA GLU A 4 45.28 11.84 -12.80
C GLU A 4 43.81 12.18 -13.15
N ALA A 5 42.87 11.99 -12.22
CA ALA A 5 41.47 12.27 -12.48
C ALA A 5 41.22 13.78 -12.63
N THR A 6 40.41 14.14 -13.63
CA THR A 6 39.86 15.50 -13.78
C THR A 6 38.43 15.50 -13.27
N PHE A 7 38.15 16.33 -12.27
CA PHE A 7 36.84 16.50 -11.69
C PHE A 7 36.13 17.67 -12.34
N VAL A 8 34.97 17.44 -12.95
CA VAL A 8 34.25 18.45 -13.74
C VAL A 8 32.92 18.77 -13.07
N ASN A 9 32.63 20.05 -12.85
CA ASN A 9 31.32 20.59 -12.48
C ASN A 9 30.75 21.44 -13.63
N SER A 10 29.49 21.89 -13.53
CA SER A 10 28.79 22.77 -14.47
C SER A 10 29.61 23.98 -14.92
N ASP A 11 30.40 24.55 -14.01
CA ASP A 11 31.10 25.82 -14.22
C ASP A 11 32.62 25.72 -14.29
N THR A 12 33.23 24.60 -13.84
CA THR A 12 34.70 24.47 -13.76
C THR A 12 35.18 23.02 -13.85
N SER A 13 36.44 22.83 -14.25
CA SER A 13 37.15 21.55 -14.16
C SER A 13 38.39 21.69 -13.28
N VAL A 14 38.52 20.81 -12.28
CA VAL A 14 39.63 20.80 -11.31
C VAL A 14 40.41 19.49 -11.46
N THR A 15 41.71 19.62 -11.68
CA THR A 15 42.66 18.50 -11.56
C THR A 15 43.37 18.58 -10.23
N LEU A 16 43.83 17.43 -9.71
CA LEU A 16 44.58 17.39 -8.46
C LEU A 16 45.87 18.23 -8.50
N SER A 17 46.44 18.47 -9.68
CA SER A 17 47.58 19.36 -9.90
C SER A 17 47.27 20.84 -9.69
N ASN A 18 46.01 21.25 -9.78
CA ASN A 18 45.57 22.65 -9.67
C ASN A 18 45.22 23.03 -8.23
N LEU A 19 45.13 22.04 -7.34
CA LEU A 19 44.96 22.24 -5.91
C LEU A 19 46.39 22.34 -5.34
N GLY A 20 46.78 23.54 -4.88
CA GLY A 20 48.14 23.81 -4.39
C GLY A 20 48.62 22.80 -3.34
N HIS A 21 49.94 22.74 -3.11
CA HIS A 21 50.68 21.71 -2.35
C HIS A 21 50.26 21.42 -0.88
N ASN A 22 49.10 21.88 -0.42
CA ASN A 22 48.52 21.40 0.84
C ASN A 22 48.06 19.95 0.67
N SER A 23 48.73 19.06 1.39
CA SER A 23 48.57 17.60 1.35
C SER A 23 47.22 17.09 1.83
N ASP A 24 46.38 17.94 2.43
CA ASP A 24 45.05 17.60 2.93
C ASP A 24 43.99 18.49 2.28
N PHE A 25 43.33 17.99 1.24
CA PHE A 25 42.11 18.57 0.70
C PHE A 25 41.02 17.49 0.67
N LYS A 26 39.78 17.89 0.92
CA LYS A 26 38.60 17.02 0.85
C LYS A 26 37.70 17.51 -0.28
N LEU A 27 37.61 16.72 -1.34
CA LEU A 27 36.61 16.94 -2.38
C LEU A 27 35.25 16.50 -1.84
N GLN A 28 34.32 17.45 -1.70
CA GLN A 28 32.93 17.16 -1.41
C GLN A 28 32.15 17.22 -2.71
N THR A 29 31.73 16.06 -3.21
CA THR A 29 30.76 15.97 -4.31
C THR A 29 29.35 15.90 -3.73
N ILE A 30 28.44 16.66 -4.32
CA ILE A 30 27.01 16.62 -3.97
C ILE A 30 26.32 15.90 -5.12
N SER A 31 25.54 14.86 -4.81
CA SER A 31 24.70 14.21 -5.82
C SER A 31 23.54 15.15 -6.15
N GLU A 32 23.45 15.56 -7.42
CA GLU A 32 22.35 16.39 -7.91
C GLU A 32 21.30 15.50 -8.59
N VAL A 33 20.03 15.70 -8.24
CA VAL A 33 18.92 15.07 -8.94
C VAL A 33 18.48 15.99 -10.07
N GLY A 34 18.62 15.52 -11.30
CA GLY A 34 18.26 16.29 -12.50
C GLY A 34 17.88 15.40 -13.67
N LYS A 35 17.69 16.01 -14.83
CA LYS A 35 17.39 15.29 -16.08
C LYS A 35 18.47 14.24 -16.36
N MET A 36 18.05 13.01 -16.64
CA MET A 36 18.96 11.96 -17.09
C MET A 36 19.48 12.26 -18.51
N SER A 37 20.80 12.22 -18.70
CA SER A 37 21.44 12.41 -20.00
C SER A 37 22.82 11.76 -20.03
N LYS A 38 23.19 11.20 -21.18
CA LYS A 38 24.55 10.67 -21.42
C LYS A 38 25.64 11.69 -21.08
N ARG A 39 25.37 12.99 -21.29
CA ARG A 39 26.28 14.10 -20.95
C ARG A 39 26.63 14.15 -19.46
N TYR A 40 25.67 13.83 -18.60
CA TYR A 40 25.81 13.95 -17.14
C TYR A 40 26.22 12.65 -16.47
N TYR A 41 26.41 11.56 -17.23
CA TYR A 41 26.75 10.23 -16.71
C TYR A 41 25.83 9.77 -15.57
N ASN A 42 24.57 10.23 -15.56
CA ASN A 42 23.57 9.96 -14.53
C ASN A 42 22.41 9.08 -15.06
N VAL A 43 22.61 8.43 -16.21
CA VAL A 43 21.61 7.55 -16.82
C VAL A 43 21.56 6.24 -16.03
N VAL A 44 20.37 5.87 -15.58
CA VAL A 44 20.12 4.54 -15.02
C VAL A 44 19.73 3.62 -16.16
N ASN A 45 20.47 2.52 -16.33
CA ASN A 45 20.14 1.52 -17.36
C ASN A 45 18.98 0.63 -16.86
N PRO A 46 17.84 0.57 -17.57
CA PRO A 46 16.74 -0.32 -17.23
C PRO A 46 17.15 -1.79 -17.12
N ASP A 47 18.07 -2.24 -17.98
CA ASP A 47 18.49 -3.64 -18.03
C ASP A 47 19.12 -4.10 -16.70
N ASP A 48 19.97 -3.27 -16.10
CA ASP A 48 20.61 -3.56 -14.80
C ASP A 48 19.55 -3.70 -13.68
N VAL A 49 18.48 -2.93 -13.76
CA VAL A 49 17.39 -2.97 -12.79
C VAL A 49 16.52 -4.21 -13.00
N VAL A 50 16.22 -4.54 -14.26
CA VAL A 50 15.45 -5.74 -14.62
C VAL A 50 16.23 -7.02 -14.27
N GLU A 51 17.53 -7.06 -14.51
CA GLU A 51 18.38 -8.21 -14.13
C GLU A 51 18.35 -8.46 -12.62
N LYS A 52 18.36 -7.39 -11.82
CA LYS A 52 18.39 -7.49 -10.36
C LYS A 52 17.02 -7.73 -9.72
N TYR A 53 15.96 -7.12 -10.24
CA TYR A 53 14.64 -7.08 -9.58
C TYR A 53 13.51 -7.72 -10.38
N GLY A 54 13.73 -8.04 -11.66
CA GLY A 54 12.72 -8.51 -12.60
C GLY A 54 11.91 -7.37 -13.24
N ALA A 55 11.36 -7.67 -14.43
CA ALA A 55 10.62 -6.69 -15.24
C ALA A 55 9.36 -6.16 -14.54
N ASP A 56 8.62 -7.00 -13.83
CA ASP A 56 7.40 -6.57 -13.12
C ASP A 56 7.70 -5.61 -11.99
N THR A 57 8.76 -5.86 -11.21
CA THR A 57 9.18 -4.95 -10.15
C THR A 57 9.57 -3.59 -10.72
N PHE A 58 10.30 -3.58 -11.84
CA PHE A 58 10.68 -2.35 -12.53
C PHE A 58 9.45 -1.56 -13.02
N ARG A 59 8.53 -2.22 -13.74
CA ARG A 59 7.27 -1.60 -14.23
C ARG A 59 6.42 -1.05 -13.09
N LEU A 60 6.20 -1.85 -12.04
CA LEU A 60 5.47 -1.42 -10.86
C LEU A 60 6.13 -0.20 -10.21
N TYR A 61 7.45 -0.20 -10.12
CA TYR A 61 8.19 0.90 -9.53
C TYR A 61 8.03 2.20 -10.32
N GLU A 62 8.18 2.17 -11.64
CA GLU A 62 7.96 3.33 -12.50
C GLU A 62 6.55 3.92 -12.33
N MET A 63 5.54 3.05 -12.26
CA MET A 63 4.14 3.46 -12.06
C MET A 63 3.84 3.91 -10.63
N PHE A 64 4.64 3.46 -9.65
CA PHE A 64 4.44 3.76 -8.22
C PHE A 64 5.10 5.06 -7.76
N LEU A 65 6.13 5.54 -8.46
CA LEU A 65 6.90 6.73 -8.09
C LEU A 65 6.04 7.98 -7.81
N GLY A 66 4.84 8.04 -8.37
CA GLY A 66 3.79 9.04 -8.07
C GLY A 66 2.90 9.29 -9.30
N PRO A 67 2.22 10.45 -9.43
CA PRO A 67 1.37 10.75 -10.59
C PRO A 67 2.11 10.68 -11.92
N ILE A 68 1.53 10.03 -12.95
CA ILE A 68 2.25 9.75 -14.21
C ILE A 68 2.67 11.02 -14.97
N GLU A 69 1.90 12.10 -14.85
CA GLU A 69 2.12 13.36 -15.57
C GLU A 69 3.25 14.22 -14.98
N GLN A 70 3.74 13.87 -13.78
CA GLN A 70 4.73 14.66 -13.06
C GLN A 70 6.13 14.06 -13.20
N SER A 71 7.12 14.92 -13.42
CA SER A 71 8.53 14.53 -13.36
C SER A 71 8.92 14.13 -11.94
N LYS A 72 9.66 13.04 -11.77
CA LYS A 72 10.05 12.55 -10.44
C LYS A 72 11.53 12.23 -10.37
N PRO A 73 12.17 12.51 -9.22
CA PRO A 73 13.51 12.02 -8.96
C PRO A 73 13.49 10.50 -9.00
N TRP A 74 14.47 9.90 -9.70
CA TRP A 74 14.69 8.47 -9.62
C TRP A 74 15.40 8.14 -8.31
N ASP A 75 14.78 7.32 -7.46
CA ASP A 75 15.37 6.86 -6.20
C ASP A 75 15.46 5.34 -6.15
N THR A 76 16.66 4.81 -6.41
CA THR A 76 16.93 3.37 -6.38
C THR A 76 16.67 2.72 -5.02
N ASN A 77 16.56 3.47 -3.92
CA ASN A 77 16.24 2.87 -2.62
C ASN A 77 14.76 2.48 -2.53
N SER A 78 13.89 3.20 -3.23
CA SER A 78 12.44 2.99 -3.16
C SER A 78 11.97 1.75 -3.95
N ILE A 79 12.74 1.27 -4.93
CA ILE A 79 12.46 0.03 -5.67
C ILE A 79 12.41 -1.20 -4.76
N GLU A 80 13.17 -1.20 -3.66
CA GLU A 80 13.20 -2.29 -2.69
C GLU A 80 11.84 -2.48 -2.02
N GLY A 81 11.09 -1.39 -1.81
CA GLY A 81 9.72 -1.44 -1.28
C GLY A 81 8.77 -2.16 -2.23
N VAL A 82 8.90 -1.90 -3.54
CA VAL A 82 8.10 -2.53 -4.60
C VAL A 82 8.48 -4.00 -4.77
N SER A 83 9.78 -4.32 -4.75
CA SER A 83 10.28 -5.70 -4.76
C SER A 83 9.70 -6.52 -3.59
N LYS A 84 9.66 -5.95 -2.39
CA LYS A 84 9.03 -6.58 -1.22
C LYS A 84 7.52 -6.77 -1.41
N PHE A 85 6.83 -5.83 -2.05
CA PHE A 85 5.42 -5.99 -2.38
C PHE A 85 5.19 -7.16 -3.34
N VAL A 86 5.97 -7.27 -4.43
CA VAL A 86 5.91 -8.39 -5.37
C VAL A 86 6.11 -9.73 -4.64
N ARG A 87 7.12 -9.83 -3.78
CA ARG A 87 7.35 -11.04 -2.95
C ARG A 87 6.19 -11.35 -2.01
N LYS A 88 5.56 -10.33 -1.41
CA LYS A 88 4.38 -10.51 -0.54
C LYS A 88 3.15 -10.95 -1.33
N PHE A 89 2.96 -10.42 -2.54
CA PHE A 89 1.89 -10.82 -3.45
C PHE A 89 2.07 -12.28 -3.82
N TRP A 90 3.25 -12.67 -4.29
CA TRP A 90 3.60 -14.06 -4.59
C TRP A 90 3.37 -14.97 -3.38
N GLY A 91 3.80 -14.54 -2.19
CA GLY A 91 3.62 -15.29 -0.94
C GLY A 91 2.18 -15.45 -0.45
N LEU A 92 1.16 -14.92 -1.13
CA LEU A 92 -0.24 -15.29 -0.87
C LEU A 92 -0.58 -16.68 -1.41
N PHE A 93 0.14 -17.15 -2.43
CA PHE A 93 -0.12 -18.39 -3.16
C PHE A 93 0.69 -19.58 -2.63
N PHE A 94 1.69 -19.30 -1.82
CA PHE A 94 2.65 -20.27 -1.34
C PHE A 94 2.72 -20.24 0.17
N LYS A 95 2.76 -21.43 0.77
CA LYS A 95 3.12 -21.62 2.17
C LYS A 95 4.48 -22.29 2.19
N GLU A 96 5.46 -21.57 2.75
CA GLU A 96 6.88 -21.92 2.60
C GLU A 96 7.22 -21.97 1.10
N ASP A 97 7.48 -23.14 0.54
CA ASP A 97 7.76 -23.33 -0.90
C ASP A 97 6.71 -24.20 -1.61
N THR A 98 5.60 -24.52 -0.92
CA THR A 98 4.51 -25.32 -1.50
C THR A 98 3.38 -24.41 -1.95
N PHE A 99 2.92 -24.60 -3.19
CA PHE A 99 1.72 -23.94 -3.68
C PHE A 99 0.51 -24.39 -2.85
N ASP A 100 -0.10 -23.45 -2.12
CA ASP A 100 -1.14 -23.69 -1.12
C ASP A 100 -2.37 -22.85 -1.44
N ILE A 101 -3.30 -23.44 -2.17
CA ILE A 101 -4.56 -22.80 -2.55
C ILE A 101 -5.72 -23.67 -2.10
N SER A 102 -6.69 -23.04 -1.45
CA SER A 102 -7.91 -23.66 -0.95
C SER A 102 -9.10 -23.32 -1.86
N ASP A 103 -9.95 -24.32 -2.11
CA ASP A 103 -11.24 -24.16 -2.79
C ASP A 103 -12.39 -23.86 -1.83
N ASN A 104 -12.10 -23.53 -0.57
CA ASN A 104 -13.11 -23.12 0.40
C ASN A 104 -13.73 -21.76 0.02
N GLU A 105 -14.98 -21.57 0.42
CA GLU A 105 -15.68 -20.31 0.22
C GLU A 105 -14.99 -19.14 0.95
N PRO A 106 -14.85 -17.97 0.29
CA PRO A 106 -14.32 -16.77 0.93
C PRO A 106 -15.20 -16.27 2.07
N ASN A 107 -14.58 -15.71 3.10
CA ASN A 107 -15.34 -15.01 4.15
C ASN A 107 -15.65 -13.55 3.76
N LYS A 108 -16.62 -12.93 4.47
CA LYS A 108 -17.03 -11.53 4.22
C LYS A 108 -15.86 -10.53 4.30
N GLY A 109 -14.90 -10.76 5.19
CA GLY A 109 -13.71 -9.90 5.33
C GLY A 109 -12.80 -9.96 4.11
N GLU A 110 -12.52 -11.17 3.60
CA GLU A 110 -11.72 -11.38 2.39
C GLU A 110 -12.38 -10.73 1.16
N LEU A 111 -13.68 -10.94 0.98
CA LEU A 111 -14.46 -10.35 -0.12
C LEU A 111 -14.44 -8.83 -0.05
N LYS A 112 -14.68 -8.25 1.13
CA LYS A 112 -14.64 -6.81 1.33
C LYS A 112 -13.28 -6.21 0.94
N ILE A 113 -12.18 -6.81 1.40
CA ILE A 113 -10.82 -6.35 1.09
C ILE A 113 -10.56 -6.40 -0.42
N LEU A 114 -10.95 -7.50 -1.07
CA LEU A 114 -10.78 -7.65 -2.51
C LEU A 114 -11.61 -6.63 -3.29
N HIS A 115 -12.90 -6.48 -2.98
CA HIS A 115 -13.79 -5.60 -3.73
C HIS A 115 -13.48 -4.11 -3.52
N GLN A 116 -12.96 -3.72 -2.35
CA GLN A 116 -12.40 -2.39 -2.15
C GLN A 116 -11.20 -2.13 -3.10
N ALA A 117 -10.35 -3.14 -3.30
CA ALA A 117 -9.22 -3.04 -4.22
C ALA A 117 -9.68 -3.00 -5.68
N ILE A 118 -10.60 -3.87 -6.09
CA ILE A 118 -11.18 -3.90 -7.45
C ILE A 118 -11.75 -2.53 -7.82
N GLN A 119 -12.62 -1.97 -6.96
CA GLN A 119 -13.23 -0.66 -7.21
C GLN A 119 -12.16 0.42 -7.36
N LYS A 120 -11.24 0.51 -6.39
CA LYS A 120 -10.23 1.57 -6.36
C LYS A 120 -9.25 1.46 -7.53
N VAL A 121 -8.77 0.27 -7.85
CA VAL A 121 -7.80 0.06 -8.92
C VAL A 121 -8.44 0.34 -10.27
N ALA A 122 -9.68 -0.10 -10.51
CA ALA A 122 -10.41 0.22 -11.73
C ALA A 122 -10.55 1.73 -11.92
N ASP A 123 -11.04 2.44 -10.91
CA ASP A 123 -11.22 3.89 -10.95
C ASP A 123 -9.89 4.65 -11.15
N ASP A 124 -8.83 4.18 -10.50
CA ASP A 124 -7.51 4.80 -10.58
C ASP A 124 -6.85 4.55 -11.95
N ILE A 125 -7.08 3.39 -12.59
CA ILE A 125 -6.60 3.11 -13.95
C ILE A 125 -7.22 4.09 -14.95
N GLU A 126 -8.54 4.28 -14.91
CA GLU A 126 -9.27 5.21 -15.80
C GLU A 126 -8.80 6.66 -15.63
N LYS A 127 -8.33 7.02 -14.43
CA LYS A 127 -7.82 8.36 -14.09
C LYS A 127 -6.30 8.47 -14.19
N PHE A 128 -5.61 7.45 -14.70
CA PHE A 128 -4.14 7.40 -14.77
C PHE A 128 -3.42 7.62 -13.42
N SER A 129 -4.10 7.31 -12.31
CA SER A 129 -3.60 7.43 -10.94
C SER A 129 -2.89 6.14 -10.48
N PHE A 130 -1.92 5.67 -11.26
CA PHE A 130 -1.32 4.34 -11.09
C PHE A 130 -0.60 4.15 -9.74
N ASN A 131 0.02 5.20 -9.21
CA ASN A 131 0.68 5.15 -7.92
C ASN A 131 -0.30 4.86 -6.77
N THR A 132 -1.52 5.39 -6.84
CA THR A 132 -2.55 5.11 -5.83
C THR A 132 -3.21 3.76 -6.06
N ALA A 133 -3.30 3.29 -7.32
CA ALA A 133 -3.75 1.93 -7.63
C ALA A 133 -2.81 0.89 -7.00
N ILE A 134 -1.50 1.06 -7.17
CA ILE A 134 -0.49 0.17 -6.58
C ILE A 134 -0.51 0.25 -5.05
N SER A 135 -0.69 1.45 -4.49
CA SER A 135 -0.88 1.61 -3.04
C SER A 135 -2.10 0.83 -2.52
N ALA A 136 -3.22 0.85 -3.27
CA ALA A 136 -4.43 0.10 -2.93
C ALA A 136 -4.18 -1.42 -2.95
N MET A 137 -3.47 -1.92 -3.97
CA MET A 137 -3.07 -3.33 -4.04
C MET A 137 -2.12 -3.72 -2.90
N MET A 138 -1.16 -2.86 -2.53
CA MET A 138 -0.29 -3.09 -1.38
C MET A 138 -1.08 -3.24 -0.07
N ILE A 139 -2.09 -2.40 0.14
CA ILE A 139 -2.99 -2.50 1.30
C ILE A 139 -3.77 -3.82 1.24
N CYS A 140 -4.39 -4.12 0.10
CA CYS A 140 -5.14 -5.35 -0.12
C CYS A 140 -4.33 -6.60 0.22
N VAL A 141 -3.12 -6.72 -0.34
CA VAL A 141 -2.21 -7.85 -0.06
C VAL A 141 -1.84 -7.94 1.42
N ASN A 142 -1.53 -6.82 2.08
CA ASN A 142 -1.19 -6.85 3.50
C ASN A 142 -2.38 -7.32 4.37
N GLU A 143 -3.60 -6.87 4.08
CA GLU A 143 -4.80 -7.30 4.81
C GLU A 143 -5.15 -8.77 4.54
N LEU A 144 -5.10 -9.23 3.29
CA LEU A 144 -5.29 -10.65 2.96
C LEU A 144 -4.25 -11.55 3.64
N ARG A 145 -2.99 -11.11 3.73
CA ARG A 145 -1.94 -11.84 4.47
C ARG A 145 -2.24 -11.91 5.97
N LYS A 146 -2.79 -10.85 6.58
CA LYS A 146 -3.21 -10.87 8.00
C LYS A 146 -4.33 -11.89 8.24
N LEU A 147 -5.25 -12.02 7.28
CA LEU A 147 -6.32 -13.03 7.31
C LEU A 147 -5.84 -14.44 6.96
N LYS A 148 -4.57 -14.61 6.54
CA LYS A 148 -4.04 -15.87 5.99
C LYS A 148 -4.93 -16.40 4.85
N CYS A 149 -5.39 -15.50 3.99
CA CYS A 149 -6.19 -15.84 2.83
C CYS A 149 -5.33 -16.62 1.82
N ASN A 150 -5.84 -17.77 1.40
CA ASN A 150 -5.29 -18.63 0.36
C ASN A 150 -6.39 -19.16 -0.59
N LYS A 151 -7.51 -18.42 -0.70
CA LYS A 151 -8.76 -18.93 -1.31
C LYS A 151 -8.70 -18.68 -2.81
N ARG A 152 -8.94 -19.71 -3.62
CA ARG A 152 -8.84 -19.63 -5.08
C ARG A 152 -9.69 -18.48 -5.64
N ASN A 153 -10.93 -18.35 -5.18
CA ASN A 153 -11.87 -17.33 -5.67
C ASN A 153 -11.31 -15.91 -5.46
N ILE A 154 -10.72 -15.64 -4.29
CA ILE A 154 -10.15 -14.32 -3.98
C ILE A 154 -8.87 -14.06 -4.79
N LEU A 155 -7.97 -15.03 -4.78
CA LEU A 155 -6.64 -14.85 -5.37
C LEU A 155 -6.67 -14.85 -6.91
N SER A 156 -7.63 -15.54 -7.53
CA SER A 156 -7.83 -15.51 -8.99
C SER A 156 -8.22 -14.12 -9.48
N GLU A 157 -9.18 -13.46 -8.83
CA GLU A 157 -9.56 -12.09 -9.20
C GLU A 157 -8.42 -11.10 -8.93
N LEU A 158 -7.71 -11.26 -7.82
CA LEU A 158 -6.56 -10.41 -7.49
C LEU A 158 -5.43 -10.51 -8.53
N VAL A 159 -5.21 -11.69 -9.12
CA VAL A 159 -4.26 -11.89 -10.23
C VAL A 159 -4.68 -11.10 -11.48
N ILE A 160 -5.97 -11.06 -11.79
CA ILE A 160 -6.47 -10.23 -12.91
C ILE A 160 -6.25 -8.75 -12.59
N VAL A 161 -6.54 -8.31 -11.36
CA VAL A 161 -6.38 -6.91 -10.91
C VAL A 161 -4.93 -6.40 -11.07
N ILE A 162 -3.92 -7.21 -10.74
CA ILE A 162 -2.51 -6.80 -10.85
C ILE A 162 -1.94 -6.94 -12.27
N SER A 163 -2.57 -7.75 -13.13
CA SER A 163 -2.05 -8.10 -14.46
C SER A 163 -1.68 -6.93 -15.38
N PRO A 164 -2.32 -5.74 -15.34
CA PRO A 164 -1.87 -4.60 -16.15
C PRO A 164 -0.49 -4.07 -15.74
N PHE A 165 -0.14 -4.24 -14.46
CA PHE A 165 1.08 -3.69 -13.86
C PHE A 165 2.22 -4.72 -13.82
N ALA A 166 1.91 -5.96 -13.43
CA ALA A 166 2.86 -7.06 -13.30
C ALA A 166 2.45 -8.26 -14.17
N PRO A 167 2.49 -8.15 -15.51
CA PRO A 167 1.96 -9.15 -16.42
C PRO A 167 2.62 -10.53 -16.31
N PHE A 168 3.95 -10.60 -16.10
CA PHE A 168 4.66 -11.88 -16.12
C PHE A 168 4.34 -12.72 -14.89
N MET A 169 4.39 -12.12 -13.70
CA MET A 169 3.97 -12.73 -12.44
C MET A 169 2.50 -13.12 -12.47
N ALA A 170 1.64 -12.26 -13.03
CA ALA A 170 0.22 -12.54 -13.12
C ALA A 170 -0.04 -13.77 -14.00
N GLU A 171 0.59 -13.88 -15.16
CA GLU A 171 0.44 -15.03 -16.07
C GLU A 171 0.91 -16.34 -15.39
N GLU A 172 2.05 -16.32 -14.70
CA GLU A 172 2.58 -17.49 -14.01
C GLU A 172 1.65 -17.96 -12.88
N LEU A 173 1.21 -17.04 -12.01
CA LEU A 173 0.27 -17.36 -10.94
C LEU A 173 -1.08 -17.83 -11.48
N TRP A 174 -1.55 -17.24 -12.58
CA TRP A 174 -2.78 -17.65 -13.25
C TRP A 174 -2.72 -19.08 -13.77
N ARG A 175 -1.58 -19.48 -14.35
CA ARG A 175 -1.31 -20.85 -14.77
C ARG A 175 -1.26 -21.82 -13.58
N LEU A 176 -0.57 -21.45 -12.50
CA LEU A 176 -0.48 -22.25 -11.27
C LEU A 176 -1.85 -22.45 -10.62
N LEU A 177 -2.77 -21.47 -10.74
CA LEU A 177 -4.17 -21.60 -10.34
C LEU A 177 -4.97 -22.58 -11.22
N GLY A 178 -4.36 -23.21 -12.23
CA GLY A 178 -4.96 -24.24 -13.08
C GLY A 178 -5.67 -23.70 -14.31
N ASN A 179 -5.48 -22.42 -14.65
CA ASN A 179 -6.15 -21.81 -15.80
C ASN A 179 -5.41 -22.07 -17.12
N ASN A 180 -6.18 -22.35 -18.17
CA ASN A 180 -5.65 -22.72 -19.49
C ASN A 180 -5.47 -21.54 -20.45
N GLU A 181 -6.28 -20.49 -20.30
CA GLU A 181 -6.15 -19.26 -21.09
C GLU A 181 -5.33 -18.22 -20.33
N SER A 182 -4.69 -17.31 -21.08
CA SER A 182 -3.92 -16.21 -20.49
C SER A 182 -4.79 -15.30 -19.62
N VAL A 183 -4.21 -14.79 -18.53
CA VAL A 183 -4.87 -13.82 -17.64
C VAL A 183 -5.27 -12.55 -18.43
N HIS A 184 -4.48 -12.19 -19.44
CA HIS A 184 -4.70 -11.00 -20.27
C HIS A 184 -5.90 -11.12 -21.22
N LYS A 185 -6.50 -12.31 -21.34
CA LYS A 185 -7.75 -12.51 -22.08
C LYS A 185 -8.99 -12.46 -21.18
N GLN A 186 -8.79 -12.44 -19.87
CA GLN A 186 -9.89 -12.41 -18.91
C GLN A 186 -10.51 -11.01 -18.83
N LYS A 187 -11.80 -10.99 -18.50
CA LYS A 187 -12.49 -9.74 -18.18
C LYS A 187 -11.99 -9.23 -16.83
N TYR A 188 -11.90 -7.91 -16.70
CA TYR A 188 -11.63 -7.30 -15.41
C TYR A 188 -12.74 -7.65 -14.40
N PRO A 189 -12.42 -8.00 -13.13
CA PRO A 189 -13.44 -8.38 -12.15
C PRO A 189 -14.46 -7.27 -11.92
N ALA A 190 -15.73 -7.65 -11.83
CA ALA A 190 -16.80 -6.70 -11.56
C ALA A 190 -16.86 -6.38 -10.06
N PHE A 191 -16.87 -5.09 -9.74
CA PHE A 191 -17.10 -4.65 -8.37
C PHE A 191 -18.53 -4.97 -7.92
N ASN A 192 -18.68 -5.59 -6.74
CA ASN A 192 -19.96 -5.80 -6.08
C ASN A 192 -20.05 -4.91 -4.82
N PRO A 193 -20.95 -3.91 -4.79
CA PRO A 193 -21.09 -2.99 -3.66
C PRO A 193 -21.60 -3.65 -2.37
N ASP A 194 -22.29 -4.80 -2.47
CA ASP A 194 -22.88 -5.46 -1.30
C ASP A 194 -21.82 -5.95 -0.31
N TYR A 195 -20.61 -6.26 -0.78
CA TYR A 195 -19.50 -6.66 0.08
C TYR A 195 -18.85 -5.52 0.87
N LEU A 196 -19.16 -4.27 0.51
CA LEU A 196 -18.67 -3.08 1.23
C LEU A 196 -19.63 -2.62 2.31
N VAL A 197 -20.82 -3.22 2.40
CA VAL A 197 -21.79 -2.93 3.47
C VAL A 197 -21.24 -3.43 4.79
N GLU A 198 -20.92 -2.48 5.67
CA GLU A 198 -20.55 -2.75 7.06
C GLU A 198 -21.76 -3.30 7.81
N ASP A 199 -21.60 -4.38 8.57
CA ASP A 199 -22.62 -4.78 9.55
C ASP A 199 -22.45 -4.06 10.87
N GLU A 200 -21.24 -3.55 11.14
CA GLU A 200 -20.87 -2.91 12.39
C GLU A 200 -20.05 -1.64 12.16
N VAL A 201 -20.30 -0.61 12.96
CA VAL A 201 -19.55 0.64 12.98
C VAL A 201 -18.82 0.76 14.32
N SER A 202 -17.51 0.97 14.25
CA SER A 202 -16.68 1.25 15.43
C SER A 202 -16.79 2.70 15.84
N TYR A 203 -17.37 2.94 17.01
CA TYR A 203 -17.45 4.26 17.63
C TYR A 203 -16.36 4.44 18.70
N PRO A 204 -15.50 5.46 18.59
CA PRO A 204 -14.66 5.86 19.70
C PRO A 204 -15.55 6.43 20.81
N ILE A 205 -15.42 5.86 22.00
CA ILE A 205 -16.11 6.34 23.20
C ILE A 205 -15.20 7.32 23.91
N CYS A 206 -15.70 8.55 24.07
CA CYS A 206 -15.01 9.68 24.67
C CYS A 206 -15.66 10.08 25.99
N VAL A 207 -14.85 10.56 26.94
CA VAL A 207 -15.33 11.18 28.19
C VAL A 207 -14.75 12.59 28.26
N ASN A 208 -15.62 13.61 28.33
CA ASN A 208 -15.26 15.03 28.21
C ASN A 208 -14.32 15.29 27.01
N GLY A 209 -14.64 14.70 25.86
CA GLY A 209 -13.89 14.88 24.60
C GLY A 209 -12.61 14.05 24.46
N LYS A 210 -12.15 13.33 25.50
CA LYS A 210 -10.96 12.46 25.43
C LYS A 210 -11.35 11.02 25.13
N LYS A 211 -10.79 10.42 24.07
CA LYS A 211 -10.99 9.01 23.69
C LYS A 211 -10.52 8.08 24.83
N ARG A 212 -11.38 7.14 25.23
CA ARG A 212 -11.10 6.14 26.27
C ARG A 212 -11.05 4.73 25.72
N MET A 213 -11.96 4.41 24.81
CA MET A 213 -12.05 3.09 24.20
C MET A 213 -12.68 3.16 22.81
N LEU A 214 -12.73 2.02 22.13
CA LEU A 214 -13.41 1.84 20.85
C LEU A 214 -14.43 0.72 21.05
N LYS A 215 -15.66 0.90 20.56
CA LYS A 215 -16.71 -0.11 20.61
C LYS A 215 -17.41 -0.22 19.27
N SER A 216 -17.57 -1.43 18.77
CA SER A 216 -18.40 -1.71 17.59
C SER A 216 -19.87 -1.88 17.98
N PHE A 217 -20.74 -1.30 17.15
CA PHE A 217 -22.19 -1.45 17.21
C PHE A 217 -22.71 -1.84 15.84
N PRO A 218 -23.74 -2.69 15.73
CA PRO A 218 -24.42 -2.93 14.46
C PRO A 218 -24.82 -1.63 13.76
N THR A 219 -24.69 -1.53 12.44
CA THR A 219 -24.99 -0.32 11.65
C THR A 219 -26.41 0.23 11.84
N ASP A 220 -27.35 -0.65 12.15
CA ASP A 220 -28.77 -0.38 12.37
C ASP A 220 -29.12 -0.06 13.83
N THR A 221 -28.13 -0.04 14.74
CA THR A 221 -28.37 0.24 16.15
C THR A 221 -28.91 1.65 16.34
N ALA A 222 -30.10 1.76 16.92
CA ALA A 222 -30.71 3.04 17.22
C ALA A 222 -29.88 3.85 18.24
N LYS A 223 -29.93 5.18 18.14
CA LYS A 223 -29.12 6.09 18.94
C LYS A 223 -29.34 5.91 20.45
N ASP A 224 -30.59 5.77 20.86
CA ASP A 224 -31.02 5.55 22.25
C ASP A 224 -30.52 4.21 22.80
N VAL A 225 -30.46 3.18 21.95
CA VAL A 225 -29.90 1.87 22.29
C VAL A 225 -28.39 1.97 22.50
N MET A 226 -27.67 2.66 21.62
CA MET A 226 -26.23 2.92 21.79
C MET A 226 -25.94 3.69 23.08
N GLU A 227 -26.74 4.71 23.42
CA GLU A 227 -26.58 5.49 24.66
C GLU A 227 -26.69 4.60 25.90
N LYS A 228 -27.70 3.72 25.96
CA LYS A 228 -27.88 2.77 27.08
C LYS A 228 -26.73 1.78 27.18
N MET A 229 -26.38 1.13 26.07
CA MET A 229 -25.29 0.14 26.05
C MET A 229 -23.97 0.73 26.53
N VAL A 230 -23.67 1.97 26.16
CA VAL A 230 -22.44 2.65 26.60
C VAL A 230 -22.49 2.96 28.10
N LEU A 231 -23.63 3.39 28.64
CA LEU A 231 -23.76 3.68 30.07
C LEU A 231 -23.66 2.43 30.96
N GLU A 232 -24.07 1.27 30.43
CA GLU A 232 -24.03 -0.01 31.14
C GLU A 232 -22.64 -0.68 31.11
N MET A 233 -21.66 -0.09 30.42
CA MET A 233 -20.32 -0.68 30.33
C MET A 233 -19.53 -0.54 31.65
N PRO A 234 -19.13 -1.66 32.28
CA PRO A 234 -18.34 -1.63 33.51
C PRO A 234 -16.94 -1.01 33.31
N GLU A 235 -16.44 -1.05 32.07
CA GLU A 235 -15.15 -0.45 31.70
C GLU A 235 -15.16 1.07 31.83
N LEU A 236 -16.33 1.70 31.65
CA LEU A 236 -16.50 3.15 31.74
C LEU A 236 -16.58 3.68 33.17
N SER A 237 -16.84 2.81 34.15
CA SER A 237 -16.90 3.17 35.57
C SER A 237 -15.62 3.87 36.01
N LYS A 238 -14.43 3.46 35.52
CA LYS A 238 -13.15 4.10 35.83
C LYS A 238 -13.07 5.60 35.53
N TRP A 239 -13.89 6.10 34.61
CA TRP A 239 -13.90 7.52 34.22
C TRP A 239 -15.15 8.28 34.65
N THR A 240 -16.20 7.55 35.06
CA THR A 240 -17.53 8.05 35.39
C THR A 240 -17.89 7.90 36.88
N GLU A 241 -17.19 7.03 37.62
CA GLU A 241 -17.42 6.79 39.05
C GLU A 241 -17.19 8.06 39.88
N GLY A 242 -18.14 8.34 40.78
CA GLY A 242 -18.16 9.56 41.60
C GLY A 242 -18.49 10.85 40.85
N LYS A 243 -18.83 10.79 39.55
CA LYS A 243 -19.19 11.95 38.73
C LYS A 243 -20.63 11.89 38.26
N ASN A 244 -21.24 13.06 38.08
CA ASN A 244 -22.58 13.16 37.52
C ASN A 244 -22.52 13.15 36.00
N ILE A 245 -23.21 12.21 35.37
CA ILE A 245 -23.37 12.16 33.91
C ILE A 245 -24.40 13.21 33.51
N LEU A 246 -23.96 14.24 32.80
CA LEU A 246 -24.84 15.34 32.36
C LEU A 246 -25.53 15.02 31.03
N LYS A 247 -24.80 14.40 30.10
CA LYS A 247 -25.29 14.12 28.74
C LYS A 247 -24.45 13.05 28.05
N VAL A 248 -25.11 12.21 27.26
CA VAL A 248 -24.46 11.36 26.25
C VAL A 248 -24.76 11.93 24.87
N ILE A 249 -23.74 12.05 24.03
CA ILE A 249 -23.85 12.61 22.68
C ILE A 249 -23.32 11.56 21.70
N VAL A 250 -24.23 10.90 21.00
CA VAL A 250 -23.89 10.05 19.85
C VAL A 250 -23.86 10.92 18.59
N VAL A 251 -22.70 10.95 17.94
CA VAL A 251 -22.52 11.52 16.60
C VAL A 251 -22.39 10.35 15.63
N PRO A 252 -23.43 10.07 14.81
CA PRO A 252 -23.46 8.92 13.91
C PRO A 252 -22.19 8.82 13.06
N ASN A 253 -21.67 7.59 12.92
CA ASN A 253 -20.46 7.24 12.19
C ASN A 253 -19.19 8.03 12.58
N ARG A 254 -19.16 8.63 13.79
CA ARG A 254 -18.04 9.45 14.24
C ARG A 254 -17.56 9.15 15.66
N MET A 255 -18.41 9.31 16.67
CA MET A 255 -18.02 9.12 18.08
C MET A 255 -19.23 9.12 19.03
N ILE A 256 -19.04 8.55 20.23
CA ILE A 256 -19.97 8.69 21.36
C ILE A 256 -19.24 9.43 22.47
N ASN A 257 -19.78 10.57 22.93
CA ASN A 257 -19.16 11.37 23.99
C ASN A 257 -20.04 11.46 25.24
N ILE A 258 -19.46 11.09 26.38
CA ILE A 258 -20.07 11.17 27.69
C ILE A 258 -19.55 12.44 28.38
N VAL A 259 -20.46 13.34 28.73
CA VAL A 259 -20.16 14.55 29.47
C VAL A 259 -20.38 14.28 30.96
N VAL A 260 -19.32 14.38 31.75
CA VAL A 260 -19.34 14.15 33.20
C VAL A 260 -18.85 15.37 33.97
N LYS A 261 -19.43 15.61 35.14
CA LYS A 261 -19.06 16.69 36.06
C LYS A 261 -18.72 16.16 37.44
#